data_AF-A0A0E4GYX2-F1
#
_entry.id   AF-A0A0E4GYX2-F1
#
_cell.length_a   1.000
_cell.length_b   1.000
_cell.length_c   1.000
_cell.angle_alpha   90.00
_cell.angle_beta   90.00
_cell.angle_gamma   90.00
#
_symmetry.space_group_name_H-M   'P 1'
#
loop_
_entity.id
_entity.type
_entity.pdbx_description
1 polymer ?
#
loop_
_entity_poly.entity_id
_entity_poly.type
_entity_poly.pdbx_seq_one_letter_code
_entity_poly.pdbx_strand_id
1 'polypeptide(L)'
;MESPKPPMVCVRVSIGYLMEELTMVFFALATSRAVIGGIAAGAIGGAMLLAAVGSAQADPEPGPPPPNCTAADLAQVSSGVAAATSVYLFSHPDVNAYFTSLKGQPRSEIGDQIKQYMDANPQAHADLEAIRQPLTDFKSRCQMQ
;
A
#
# COMPACT_ATOMS: atom_id res chain seq x y z
N MET A 1 -34.65 -9.20 21.99
CA MET A 1 -33.27 -9.55 22.38
C MET A 1 -32.42 -9.29 21.16
N GLU A 2 -32.00 -8.04 21.02
CA GLU A 2 -31.36 -7.52 19.81
C GLU A 2 -29.86 -7.40 20.07
N SER A 3 -29.10 -7.95 19.12
CA SER A 3 -27.65 -8.05 19.13
C SER A 3 -27.06 -6.78 18.50
N PRO A 4 -26.17 -6.02 19.18
CA PRO A 4 -25.45 -4.93 18.53
C PRO A 4 -24.24 -5.48 17.75
N LYS A 5 -24.24 -5.29 16.42
CA LYS A 5 -23.08 -5.55 15.54
C LYS A 5 -22.29 -4.24 15.34
N PRO A 6 -20.96 -4.21 15.55
CA PRO A 6 -20.14 -3.01 15.38
C PRO A 6 -19.91 -2.66 13.89
N PRO A 7 -19.63 -1.37 13.59
CA PRO A 7 -19.59 -0.85 12.22
C PRO A 7 -18.31 -1.23 11.47
N MET A 8 -18.49 -1.85 10.29
CA MET A 8 -17.46 -1.97 9.26
C MET A 8 -17.22 -0.59 8.61
N VAL A 9 -16.31 0.21 9.17
CA VAL A 9 -15.83 1.45 8.57
C VAL A 9 -14.31 1.38 8.45
N CYS A 10 -13.82 0.61 7.49
CA CYS A 10 -12.43 0.70 7.00
C CYS A 10 -12.23 0.15 5.57
N VAL A 11 -13.31 -0.05 4.81
CA VAL A 11 -13.25 -0.45 3.39
C VAL A 11 -14.13 0.50 2.57
N ARG A 12 -13.94 1.81 2.75
CA ARG A 12 -14.72 2.80 1.98
C ARG A 12 -13.95 4.04 1.54
N VAL A 13 -12.63 4.08 1.76
CA VAL A 13 -11.79 5.20 1.28
C VAL A 13 -11.09 4.84 -0.04
N SER A 14 -10.69 3.59 -0.27
CA SER A 14 -9.98 3.20 -1.51
C SER A 14 -10.86 3.00 -2.76
N ILE A 15 -12.18 2.90 -2.61
CA ILE A 15 -13.09 2.78 -3.77
C ILE A 15 -13.45 4.17 -4.35
N GLY A 16 -13.34 5.24 -3.55
CA GLY A 16 -13.65 6.60 -4.00
C GLY A 16 -12.63 7.19 -5.00
N TYR A 17 -11.35 6.83 -4.87
CA TYR A 17 -10.28 7.41 -5.69
C TYR A 17 -10.17 6.82 -7.11
N LEU A 18 -10.79 5.67 -7.37
CA LEU A 18 -10.83 5.04 -8.70
C LEU A 18 -11.94 5.58 -9.60
N MET A 19 -12.92 6.30 -9.04
CA MET A 19 -14.06 6.84 -9.80
C MET A 19 -13.86 8.29 -10.26
N GLU A 20 -12.91 9.02 -9.67
CA GLU A 20 -12.67 10.45 -9.95
C GLU A 20 -11.72 10.67 -11.15
N GLU A 21 -10.73 9.78 -11.35
CA GLU A 21 -9.81 9.80 -12.50
C GLU A 21 -10.53 9.58 -13.84
N LEU A 22 -11.56 8.73 -13.87
CA LEU A 22 -12.32 8.47 -15.09
C LEU A 22 -13.10 9.72 -15.52
N THR A 23 -13.57 10.52 -14.57
CA THR A 23 -14.39 11.71 -14.87
C THR A 23 -13.54 12.84 -15.46
N MET A 24 -12.29 13.04 -15.02
CA MET A 24 -11.43 14.10 -15.54
C MET A 24 -10.94 13.85 -16.98
N VAL A 25 -10.76 12.59 -17.38
CA VAL A 25 -10.40 12.24 -18.77
C VAL A 25 -11.56 12.54 -19.74
N PHE A 26 -12.81 12.47 -19.28
CA PHE A 26 -13.98 12.81 -20.10
C PHE A 26 -14.21 14.31 -20.30
N PHE A 27 -13.84 15.17 -19.34
CA PHE A 27 -14.05 16.63 -19.46
C PHE A 27 -12.98 17.34 -20.30
N ALA A 28 -11.78 16.77 -20.45
CA ALA A 28 -10.68 17.39 -21.21
C ALA A 28 -10.82 17.26 -22.75
N LEU A 29 -11.73 16.42 -23.26
CA LEU A 29 -12.00 16.29 -24.70
C LEU A 29 -13.23 17.08 -25.19
N ALA A 30 -13.82 17.93 -24.35
CA ALA A 30 -15.03 18.70 -24.67
C ALA A 30 -14.77 20.09 -25.29
N THR A 31 -13.63 20.31 -25.93
CA THR A 31 -13.38 21.54 -26.72
C THR A 31 -12.62 21.27 -28.02
N SER A 32 -13.23 20.53 -28.94
CA SER A 32 -12.97 20.67 -30.37
C SER A 32 -14.17 20.24 -31.22
N ARG A 33 -15.03 21.24 -31.49
CA ARG A 33 -15.90 21.43 -32.66
C ARG A 33 -16.20 20.20 -33.54
N ALA A 34 -17.43 19.70 -33.50
CA ALA A 34 -18.16 19.31 -34.71
C ALA A 34 -19.67 19.18 -34.43
N VAL A 35 -20.44 19.83 -35.28
CA VAL A 35 -21.91 19.82 -35.38
C VAL A 35 -22.34 18.54 -36.09
N ILE A 36 -23.62 18.17 -35.93
CA ILE A 36 -24.48 17.31 -36.78
C ILE A 36 -24.74 15.90 -36.22
N GLY A 37 -25.93 15.75 -35.63
CA GLY A 37 -26.95 14.82 -36.15
C GLY A 37 -27.00 13.39 -35.60
N GLY A 38 -28.15 13.04 -35.02
CA GLY A 38 -28.80 11.75 -35.26
C GLY A 38 -28.57 10.63 -34.24
N ILE A 39 -29.65 10.24 -33.56
CA ILE A 39 -29.77 8.95 -32.86
C ILE A 39 -29.79 7.84 -33.93
N ALA A 40 -28.89 6.86 -33.84
CA ALA A 40 -29.08 5.55 -34.45
C ALA A 40 -28.35 4.47 -33.65
N ALA A 41 -29.13 3.56 -33.08
CA ALA A 41 -28.66 2.29 -32.55
C ALA A 41 -28.09 1.43 -33.70
N GLY A 42 -26.94 0.82 -33.49
CA GLY A 42 -26.32 -0.08 -34.46
C GLY A 42 -25.27 -0.95 -33.78
N ALA A 43 -25.64 -2.17 -33.45
CA ALA A 43 -24.71 -3.24 -33.14
C ALA A 43 -23.91 -3.64 -34.40
N ILE A 44 -22.83 -4.38 -34.15
CA ILE A 44 -22.03 -5.20 -35.09
C ILE A 44 -20.72 -4.55 -35.55
N GLY A 45 -19.64 -5.29 -35.33
CA GLY A 45 -18.52 -5.31 -36.28
C GLY A 45 -17.18 -5.01 -35.64
N GLY A 46 -16.43 -6.06 -35.30
CA GLY A 46 -15.00 -5.96 -35.03
C GLY A 46 -14.26 -5.37 -36.23
N ALA A 47 -13.31 -4.48 -35.96
CA ALA A 47 -12.27 -4.09 -36.88
C ALA A 47 -11.00 -3.78 -36.07
N MET A 48 -10.09 -4.76 -36.07
CA MET A 48 -8.65 -4.60 -36.20
C MET A 48 -8.11 -3.18 -35.97
N LEU A 49 -7.40 -2.98 -34.86
CA LEU A 49 -6.35 -1.96 -34.79
C LEU A 49 -5.04 -2.61 -34.37
N LEU A 50 -4.52 -3.47 -35.25
CA LEU A 50 -3.08 -3.55 -35.44
C LEU A 50 -2.67 -2.33 -36.28
N ALA A 51 -1.98 -1.36 -35.66
CA ALA A 51 -0.91 -0.54 -36.27
C ALA A 51 -0.68 0.74 -35.46
N ALA A 52 -0.03 0.58 -34.31
CA ALA A 52 0.85 1.61 -33.79
C ALA A 52 2.01 0.89 -33.09
N VAL A 53 2.83 0.18 -33.87
CA VAL A 53 4.18 -0.18 -33.42
C VAL A 53 4.99 1.12 -33.46
N GLY A 54 4.74 1.98 -32.47
CA GLY A 54 5.80 2.86 -32.02
C GLY A 54 6.89 1.91 -31.55
N SER A 55 8.00 1.87 -32.26
CA SER A 55 9.22 1.22 -31.80
C SER A 55 9.70 1.97 -30.56
N ALA A 56 9.03 1.74 -29.42
CA ALA A 56 9.65 1.82 -28.14
C ALA A 56 10.75 0.76 -28.22
N GLN A 57 11.98 1.22 -28.36
CA GLN A 57 13.16 0.41 -28.09
C GLN A 57 12.87 -0.26 -26.75
N ALA A 58 12.61 -1.56 -26.78
CA ALA A 58 12.52 -2.34 -25.57
C ALA A 58 13.90 -2.22 -24.93
N ASP A 59 14.00 -1.41 -23.88
CA ASP A 59 14.98 -1.65 -22.83
C ASP A 59 14.91 -3.17 -22.54
N PRO A 60 16.05 -3.86 -22.37
CA PRO A 60 16.06 -5.28 -22.07
C PRO A 60 15.03 -5.53 -20.98
N GLU A 61 14.03 -6.38 -21.28
CA GLU A 61 13.01 -6.76 -20.30
C GLU A 61 13.77 -7.17 -19.03
N PRO A 62 13.53 -6.52 -17.87
CA PRO A 62 14.16 -6.96 -16.64
C PRO A 62 13.85 -8.43 -16.52
N GLY A 63 14.90 -9.27 -16.45
CA GLY A 63 14.70 -10.70 -16.23
C GLY A 63 13.74 -10.91 -15.06
N PRO A 64 12.95 -12.00 -15.05
CA PRO A 64 11.93 -12.22 -14.02
C PRO A 64 12.54 -11.97 -12.63
N PRO A 65 11.83 -11.25 -11.74
CA PRO A 65 12.37 -10.89 -10.44
C PRO A 65 12.86 -12.16 -9.73
N PRO A 66 13.94 -12.06 -8.92
CA PRO A 66 14.41 -13.21 -8.18
C PRO A 66 13.25 -13.86 -7.41
N PRO A 67 13.18 -15.19 -7.35
CA PRO A 67 12.05 -15.88 -6.75
C PRO A 67 11.87 -15.41 -5.30
N ASN A 68 10.62 -15.17 -4.90
CA ASN A 68 10.23 -14.65 -3.58
C ASN A 68 10.63 -13.18 -3.29
N CYS A 69 10.87 -12.37 -4.33
CA CYS A 69 11.13 -10.93 -4.19
C CYS A 69 10.03 -10.08 -4.83
N THR A 70 8.78 -10.53 -4.77
CA THR A 70 7.63 -9.78 -5.26
C THR A 70 7.06 -8.86 -4.18
N ALA A 71 6.17 -7.94 -4.57
CA ALA A 71 5.39 -7.16 -3.63
C ALA A 71 4.50 -8.03 -2.72
N ALA A 72 4.01 -9.17 -3.23
CA ALA A 72 3.23 -10.13 -2.44
C ALA A 72 4.10 -10.76 -1.34
N ASP A 73 5.36 -11.07 -1.63
CA ASP A 73 6.29 -11.62 -0.65
C ASP A 73 6.66 -10.59 0.44
N LEU A 74 6.87 -9.33 0.05
CA LEU A 74 7.09 -8.24 1.00
C LEU A 74 5.88 -8.04 1.92
N ALA A 75 4.67 -8.08 1.35
CA ALA A 75 3.43 -8.00 2.12
C ALA A 75 3.31 -9.17 3.11
N GLN A 76 3.64 -10.38 2.66
CA GLN A 76 3.63 -11.56 3.54
C GLN A 76 4.61 -11.41 4.72
N VAL A 77 5.87 -11.03 4.46
CA VAL A 77 6.88 -10.82 5.52
C VAL A 77 6.45 -9.71 6.48
N SER A 78 6.00 -8.57 5.95
CA SER A 78 5.55 -7.44 6.78
C SER A 78 4.34 -7.79 7.64
N SER A 79 3.40 -8.59 7.12
CA SER A 79 2.27 -9.09 7.90
C SER A 79 2.70 -9.99 9.06
N GLY A 80 3.71 -10.85 8.83
CA GLY A 80 4.28 -11.70 9.88
C GLY A 80 4.96 -10.90 10.98
N VAL A 81 5.76 -9.89 10.60
CA VAL A 81 6.41 -8.97 11.56
C VAL A 81 5.36 -8.19 12.36
N ALA A 82 4.29 -7.71 11.71
CA ALA A 82 3.21 -7.01 12.39
C ALA A 82 2.47 -7.93 13.38
N ALA A 83 2.19 -9.18 13.01
CA ALA A 83 1.56 -10.16 13.89
C ALA A 83 2.45 -10.47 15.12
N ALA A 84 3.75 -10.71 14.90
CA ALA A 84 4.71 -10.93 15.97
C ALA A 84 4.83 -9.71 16.91
N THR A 85 4.83 -8.50 16.34
CA THR A 85 4.80 -7.25 17.12
C THR A 85 3.54 -7.17 17.97
N SER A 86 2.37 -7.53 17.43
CA SER A 86 1.12 -7.56 18.20
C SER A 86 1.21 -8.51 19.40
N VAL A 87 1.73 -9.72 19.20
CA VAL A 87 1.93 -10.69 20.30
C VAL A 87 2.86 -10.12 21.37
N TYR A 88 3.98 -9.53 20.94
CA TYR A 88 4.95 -8.91 21.85
C TYR A 88 4.33 -7.78 22.68
N LEU A 89 3.58 -6.88 22.05
CA LEU A 89 2.93 -5.78 22.76
C LEU A 89 1.86 -6.29 23.76
N PHE A 90 1.16 -7.38 23.45
CA PHE A 90 0.22 -7.96 24.42
C PHE A 90 0.91 -8.64 25.61
N SER A 91 2.12 -9.18 25.43
CA SER A 91 2.90 -9.73 26.55
C SER A 91 3.74 -8.69 27.29
N HIS A 92 3.93 -7.49 26.73
CA HIS A 92 4.69 -6.38 27.31
C HIS A 92 3.78 -5.15 27.49
N PRO A 93 2.93 -5.14 28.54
CA PRO A 93 1.92 -4.09 28.72
C PRO A 93 2.52 -2.69 28.95
N ASP A 94 3.73 -2.61 29.48
CA ASP A 94 4.52 -1.38 29.64
C ASP A 94 4.95 -0.80 28.28
N VAL A 95 5.48 -1.64 27.38
CA VAL A 95 5.85 -1.24 26.02
C VAL A 95 4.61 -0.85 25.22
N ASN A 96 3.52 -1.61 25.35
CA ASN A 96 2.25 -1.29 24.71
C ASN A 96 1.66 0.04 25.20
N ALA A 97 1.70 0.30 26.51
CA ALA A 97 1.26 1.58 27.06
C ALA A 97 2.07 2.74 26.50
N TYR A 98 3.39 2.58 26.35
CA TYR A 98 4.26 3.57 25.73
C TYR A 98 3.88 3.85 24.26
N PHE A 99 3.81 2.83 23.40
CA PHE A 99 3.44 3.04 22.00
C PHE A 99 2.01 3.59 21.84
N THR A 100 1.11 3.27 22.78
CA THR A 100 -0.24 3.84 22.83
C THR A 100 -0.23 5.32 23.22
N SER A 101 0.65 5.75 24.12
CA SER A 101 0.74 7.15 24.56
C SER A 101 1.22 8.10 23.46
N LEU A 102 1.91 7.59 22.44
CA LEU A 102 2.31 8.35 21.25
C LEU A 102 1.14 8.82 20.39
N LYS A 103 -0.09 8.32 20.65
CA LYS A 103 -1.29 8.72 19.92
C LYS A 103 -1.55 10.23 20.10
N GLY A 104 -1.58 10.95 18.98
CA GLY A 104 -1.85 12.40 18.95
C GLY A 104 -0.61 13.28 19.12
N GLN A 105 0.57 12.69 19.31
CA GLN A 105 1.83 13.43 19.32
C GLN A 105 2.17 13.97 17.90
N PRO A 106 2.88 15.10 17.80
CA PRO A 106 3.38 15.61 16.53
C PRO A 106 4.28 14.57 15.83
N ARG A 107 4.05 14.31 14.54
CA ARG A 107 4.82 13.31 13.77
C ARG A 107 6.33 13.59 13.76
N SER A 108 6.72 14.86 13.83
CA SER A 108 8.11 15.30 13.92
C SER A 108 8.81 14.87 15.20
N GLU A 109 8.07 14.67 16.30
CA GLU A 109 8.63 14.36 17.62
C GLU A 109 8.65 12.86 17.93
N ILE A 110 7.74 12.08 17.30
CA ILE A 110 7.60 10.64 17.57
C ILE A 110 8.91 9.87 17.38
N GLY A 111 9.71 10.23 16.36
CA GLY A 111 10.99 9.57 16.09
C GLY A 111 11.97 9.69 17.26
N ASP A 112 12.15 10.91 17.77
CA ASP A 112 13.05 11.18 18.89
C ASP A 112 12.55 10.55 20.18
N GLN A 113 11.24 10.58 20.43
CA GLN A 113 10.62 9.93 21.59
C GLN A 113 10.88 8.41 21.56
N ILE A 114 10.64 7.74 20.43
CA ILE A 114 10.88 6.30 20.28
C ILE A 114 12.37 6.00 20.51
N LYS A 115 13.27 6.79 19.93
CA LYS A 115 14.71 6.62 20.13
C LYS A 115 15.08 6.69 21.61
N GLN A 116 14.62 7.72 22.31
CA GLN A 116 14.87 7.90 23.74
C GLN A 116 14.34 6.71 24.56
N TYR A 117 13.14 6.22 24.22
CA TYR A 117 12.58 5.04 24.88
C TYR A 117 13.42 3.78 24.63
N MET A 118 13.88 3.54 23.40
CA MET A 118 14.73 2.38 23.08
C MET A 118 16.10 2.46 23.77
N ASP A 119 16.71 3.64 23.84
CA ASP A 119 17.98 3.86 24.55
C ASP A 119 17.83 3.58 26.07
N ALA A 120 16.66 3.89 26.65
CA ALA A 120 16.35 3.62 28.05
C ALA A 120 15.88 2.17 28.32
N ASN A 121 15.43 1.45 27.30
CA ASN A 121 14.87 0.10 27.40
C ASN A 121 15.60 -0.87 26.44
N PRO A 122 16.88 -1.20 26.71
CA PRO A 122 17.70 -1.97 25.77
C PRO A 122 17.17 -3.38 25.51
N GLN A 123 16.47 -4.00 26.48
CA GLN A 123 15.83 -5.30 26.27
C GLN A 123 14.68 -5.19 25.26
N ALA A 124 13.76 -4.24 25.46
CA ALA A 124 12.64 -4.03 24.53
C ALA A 124 13.13 -3.62 23.13
N HIS A 125 14.23 -2.86 23.07
CA HIS A 125 14.87 -2.53 21.82
C HIS A 125 15.37 -3.79 21.10
N ALA A 126 16.15 -4.64 21.78
CA ALA A 126 16.67 -5.89 21.21
C ALA A 126 15.55 -6.82 20.74
N ASP A 127 14.46 -6.94 21.52
CA ASP A 127 13.32 -7.79 21.17
C ASP A 127 12.58 -7.26 19.93
N LEU A 128 12.33 -5.95 19.85
CA LEU A 128 11.70 -5.32 18.69
C LEU A 128 12.61 -5.34 17.45
N GLU A 129 13.93 -5.22 17.62
CA GLU A 129 14.89 -5.43 16.53
C GLU A 129 14.85 -6.87 16.01
N ALA A 130 14.81 -7.86 16.91
CA ALA A 130 14.68 -9.27 16.57
C ALA A 130 13.40 -9.55 15.78
N ILE A 131 12.26 -9.00 16.23
CA ILE A 131 10.96 -9.11 15.55
C ILE A 131 11.01 -8.54 14.12
N ARG A 132 11.81 -7.48 13.89
CA ARG A 132 11.93 -6.81 12.58
C ARG A 132 12.98 -7.41 11.66
N GLN A 133 13.86 -8.29 12.14
CA GLN A 133 14.91 -8.92 11.32
C GLN A 133 14.40 -9.52 10.00
N PRO A 134 13.25 -10.24 9.96
CA PRO A 134 12.77 -10.82 8.71
C PRO A 134 12.58 -9.79 7.58
N LEU A 135 12.18 -8.56 7.94
CA LEU A 135 12.01 -7.48 6.97
C LEU A 135 13.36 -6.94 6.48
N THR A 136 14.33 -6.78 7.39
CA THR A 136 15.71 -6.36 7.04
C THR A 136 16.37 -7.40 6.13
N ASP A 137 16.26 -8.68 6.47
CA ASP A 137 16.81 -9.78 5.68
C ASP A 137 16.17 -9.86 4.30
N PHE A 138 14.85 -9.68 4.23
CA PHE A 138 14.12 -9.61 2.96
C PHE A 138 14.62 -8.47 2.08
N LYS A 139 14.73 -7.26 2.64
CA LYS A 139 15.24 -6.08 1.91
C LYS A 139 16.66 -6.29 1.39
N SER A 140 17.54 -6.85 2.22
CA SER A 140 18.92 -7.16 1.83
C SER A 140 18.97 -8.18 0.67
N ARG A 141 18.25 -9.29 0.81
CA ARG A 141 18.19 -10.35 -0.21
C ARG A 141 17.56 -9.89 -1.53
N CYS A 142 16.60 -8.97 -1.49
CA CYS A 142 15.85 -8.51 -2.66
C CYS A 142 16.26 -7.12 -3.16
N GLN A 143 17.32 -6.51 -2.59
CA GLN A 143 17.82 -5.17 -2.92
C GLN A 143 16.74 -4.07 -2.90
N MET A 144 15.77 -4.17 -1.99
CA MET A 144 14.71 -3.17 -1.82
C MET A 144 15.07 -2.22 -0.67
N GLN A 145 15.27 -0.93 -0.96
CA GLN A 145 15.60 0.10 0.03
C GLN A 145 14.32 0.68 0.65
#